data_AF-A0A196NSY8-F1
#
_entry.id   AF-A0A196NSY8-F1
#
_cell.length_a   1.000
_cell.length_b   1.000
_cell.length_c   1.000
_cell.angle_alpha   90.00
_cell.angle_beta   90.00
_cell.angle_gamma   90.00
#
_symmetry.space_group_name_H-M   'P 1'
#
loop_
_entity.id
_entity.type
_entity.pdbx_description
1 polymer ?
#
loop_
_entity_poly.entity_id
_entity_poly.type
_entity_poly.pdbx_seq_one_letter_code
_entity_poly.pdbx_strand_id
1 'polypeptide(L)' 'MVNFDAALSALRSGDRIMVTLKDPTKESDRTRYNLLGGGALSALTFRKLSDQLEPVGDGLFPEDAPSQTYRLAAASEP' A
#
# COMPACT_ATOMS: atom_id res chain seq x y z
N MET A 1 0.26 -2.08 -14.49
CA MET A 1 0.70 -1.16 -13.42
C MET A 1 -0.33 -0.08 -13.26
N VAL A 2 -0.76 0.18 -12.04
CA VAL A 2 -1.78 1.19 -11.72
C VAL A 2 -1.13 2.56 -11.60
N ASN A 3 -1.69 3.55 -12.29
CA ASN A 3 -1.25 4.94 -12.21
C ASN A 3 -1.82 5.64 -10.96
N PHE A 4 -1.26 6.80 -10.62
CA PHE A 4 -1.67 7.56 -9.43
C PHE A 4 -3.18 7.83 -9.35
N ASP A 5 -3.77 8.30 -10.45
CA ASP A 5 -5.20 8.64 -10.48
C ASP A 5 -6.11 7.43 -10.22
N ALA A 6 -5.81 6.30 -10.88
CA ALA A 6 -6.53 5.05 -10.67
C ALA A 6 -6.35 4.51 -9.24
N ALA A 7 -5.15 4.63 -8.67
CA ALA A 7 -4.89 4.21 -7.30
C ALA A 7 -5.62 5.11 -6.28
N LEU A 8 -5.62 6.43 -6.50
CA LEU A 8 -6.35 7.38 -5.66
C LEU A 8 -7.87 7.14 -5.74
N SER A 9 -8.40 6.89 -6.94
CA SER A 9 -9.82 6.57 -7.14
C SER A 9 -10.22 5.28 -6.41
N ALA A 10 -9.41 4.23 -6.52
CA ALA A 10 -9.63 2.97 -5.79
C ALA A 10 -9.62 3.19 -4.26
N LEU A 11 -8.63 3.92 -3.75
CA LEU A 11 -8.53 4.26 -2.33
C LEU A 11 -9.75 5.06 -1.83
N ARG A 12 -10.24 6.03 -2.61
CA ARG A 12 -11.46 6.79 -2.29
C ARG A 12 -12.71 5.91 -2.29
N SER A 13 -12.73 4.85 -3.09
CA SER A 13 -13.80 3.85 -3.10
C SER A 13 -13.72 2.84 -1.94
N GLY A 14 -12.73 2.97 -1.05
CA GLY A 14 -12.52 2.09 0.09
C GLY A 14 -11.51 0.95 -0.13
N ASP A 15 -10.80 0.95 -1.26
CA ASP A 15 -9.69 0.02 -1.50
C ASP A 15 -8.50 0.31 -0.56
N ARG A 16 -7.52 -0.59 -0.53
CA ARG A 16 -6.36 -0.51 0.37
C ARG A 16 -5.09 -0.88 -0.36
N ILE A 17 -3.99 -0.26 0.02
CA ILE A 17 -2.67 -0.60 -0.49
C ILE A 17 -2.00 -1.54 0.50
N MET A 18 -1.59 -2.72 0.04
CA MET A 18 -0.70 -3.61 0.75
C MET A 18 0.74 -3.40 0.27
N VAL A 19 1.62 -3.11 1.23
CA VAL A 19 3.06 -3.02 1.01
C VAL A 19 3.71 -4.24 1.63
N THR A 20 4.25 -5.12 0.79
CA THR A 20 5.06 -6.25 1.25
C THR A 20 6.52 -5.80 1.27
N LEU A 21 7.12 -5.71 2.45
CA LEU A 21 8.53 -5.33 2.58
C LEU A 21 9.43 -6.46 2.07
N LYS A 22 10.61 -6.07 1.57
CA LYS A 22 11.61 -7.05 1.13
C LYS A 22 12.07 -7.92 2.29
N ASP A 23 12.27 -9.20 2.02
CA ASP A 23 12.95 -10.12 2.92
C ASP A 23 14.46 -9.81 2.94
N PRO A 24 15.05 -9.43 4.09
CA PRO A 24 16.48 -9.09 4.18
C PRO A 24 17.39 -10.31 3.96
N THR A 25 16.87 -11.53 4.04
CA THR A 25 17.62 -12.78 3.81
C THR A 25 17.65 -13.19 2.34
N LYS A 26 16.81 -12.57 1.50
CA LYS A 26 16.72 -12.88 0.06
C LYS A 26 17.10 -11.63 -0.75
N GLU A 27 18.33 -11.57 -1.26
CA GLU A 27 18.81 -10.42 -2.07
C GLU A 27 17.96 -10.14 -3.32
N SER A 28 17.31 -11.16 -3.88
CA SER A 28 16.42 -10.99 -5.04
C SER A 28 15.03 -10.45 -4.66
N ASP A 29 14.68 -10.41 -3.37
CA ASP A 29 13.38 -9.96 -2.94
C ASP A 29 13.29 -8.43 -2.92
N ARG A 30 12.15 -7.91 -3.34
CA ARG A 30 11.91 -6.47 -3.51
C ARG A 30 10.59 -6.10 -2.87
N THR A 31 10.55 -4.91 -2.29
CA THR A 31 9.32 -4.34 -1.77
C THR A 31 8.26 -4.26 -2.87
N ARG A 32 7.09 -4.83 -2.61
CA ARG A 32 5.96 -4.84 -3.54
C ARG A 32 4.87 -3.92 -3.00
N TYR A 33 4.26 -3.19 -3.92
CA TYR A 33 3.16 -2.29 -3.63
C TYR A 33 1.98 -2.74 -4.47
N ASN A 34 0.87 -3.12 -3.84
CA ASN A 34 -0.32 -3.61 -4.54
C ASN A 34 -1.57 -3.00 -3.93
N LEU A 35 -2.52 -2.60 -4.76
CA LEU A 35 -3.90 -2.41 -4.34
C LEU A 35 -4.53 -3.79 -4.14
N LEU A 36 -5.27 -3.98 -3.06
CA LEU A 36 -5.93 -5.25 -2.78
C LEU A 36 -6.95 -5.60 -3.87
N GLY A 37 -7.70 -4.62 -4.39
CA GLY A 37 -8.62 -4.82 -5.51
C GLY A 37 -8.10 -4.34 -6.87
N GLY A 38 -7.04 -3.52 -6.91
CA GLY A 38 -6.63 -2.76 -8.11
C GLY A 38 -5.36 -3.23 -8.80
N GLY A 39 -4.56 -4.12 -8.18
CA GLY A 39 -3.30 -4.63 -8.75
C GLY A 39 -2.05 -3.80 -8.41
N ALA A 40 -0.93 -4.13 -9.04
CA ALA A 40 0.40 -3.62 -8.67
C ALA A 40 0.59 -2.13 -9.01
N LEU A 41 1.15 -1.38 -8.06
CA LEU A 41 1.56 0.02 -8.21
C LEU A 41 3.09 0.16 -8.10
N SER A 42 3.60 1.22 -8.71
CA SER A 42 5.03 1.56 -8.63
C SER A 42 5.37 2.25 -7.31
N ALA A 43 6.62 2.10 -6.85
CA ALA A 43 7.13 2.76 -5.65
C ALA A 43 6.95 4.30 -5.69
N LEU A 44 7.10 4.91 -6.88
CA LEU A 44 6.85 6.34 -7.08
C LEU A 44 5.38 6.72 -6.84
N THR A 45 4.44 5.89 -7.30
CA THR A 45 3.00 6.09 -7.09
C THR A 45 2.66 6.00 -5.60
N PHE A 46 3.17 4.96 -4.93
CA PHE A 46 3.02 4.83 -3.48
C PHE A 46 3.57 6.06 -2.74
N ARG A 47 4.78 6.50 -3.07
CA ARG A 47 5.42 7.64 -2.40
C ARG A 47 4.62 8.94 -2.54
N LYS A 48 3.94 9.16 -3.67
CA LYS A 48 3.04 10.30 -3.86
C LYS A 48 1.77 10.21 -3.02
N LEU A 49 1.27 8.99 -2.79
CA LEU A 49 0.08 8.74 -1.98
C LEU A 49 0.40 8.68 -0.48
N SER A 50 1.63 8.33 -0.10
CA SER A 50 2.04 8.05 1.28
C SER A 50 1.71 9.15 2.29
N ASP A 51 1.66 10.41 1.85
CA ASP A 51 1.29 11.56 2.70
C ASP A 51 -0.21 11.57 3.07
N GLN A 52 -1.04 10.97 2.21
CA GLN A 52 -2.50 10.84 2.37
C GLN A 52 -2.90 9.45 2.83
N LEU A 53 -1.96 8.60 3.23
CA LEU A 53 -2.22 7.21 3.63
C LEU A 53 -2.01 7.06 5.13
N GLU A 54 -2.94 6.38 5.78
CA GLU A 54 -2.79 5.93 7.17
C GLU A 54 -2.57 4.41 7.22
N PRO A 55 -1.67 3.92 8.10
CA PRO A 55 -1.48 2.48 8.27
C PRO A 55 -2.72 1.86 8.90
N VAL A 56 -3.17 0.74 8.33
CA VAL A 56 -4.25 -0.06 8.90
C VAL A 56 -3.64 -1.08 9.84
N GLY A 57 -4.01 -1.00 11.12
CA GLY A 57 -3.67 -2.01 12.12
C GLY A 57 -4.50 -3.28 11.94
N ASP A 58 -4.34 -3.98 10.82
CA ASP A 58 -5.08 -5.22 10.53
C ASP A 58 -4.50 -6.44 11.29
N GLY A 59 -3.45 -6.26 12.10
CA GLY A 59 -2.84 -7.34 12.91
C GLY A 59 -2.15 -8.44 12.09
N LEU A 60 -2.16 -8.33 10.76
CA LEU A 60 -1.51 -9.25 9.84
C LEU A 60 -0.01 -8.94 9.77
N PHE A 61 0.73 -9.39 10.77
CA PHE A 61 2.17 -9.61 10.66
C PHE A 61 2.39 -11.08 10.30
N PRO A 62 2.28 -11.50 9.02
CA PRO A 62 2.57 -12.88 8.70
C PRO A 62 4.04 -13.15 9.00
N GLU A 63 4.28 -14.27 9.67
CA GLU A 63 5.59 -14.74 10.14
C GLU A 63 6.61 -14.88 8.99
N ASP A 64 6.13 -14.87 7.74
CA ASP A 64 6.89 -15.06 6.51
C ASP A 64 7.33 -13.76 5.81
N ALA A 65 6.70 -12.60 6.06
CA ALA A 65 7.13 -11.30 5.54
C ALA A 65 6.37 -10.12 6.19
N PRO A 66 7.03 -9.06 6.67
CA PRO A 66 6.33 -7.92 7.22
C PRO A 66 5.58 -7.16 6.10
N SER A 67 4.26 -7.37 6.03
CA SER A 67 3.36 -6.62 5.16
C SER A 67 2.63 -5.54 5.96
N GLN A 68 2.55 -4.33 5.42
CA GLN A 68 1.77 -3.23 5.99
C GLN A 68 0.66 -2.82 5.02
N THR A 69 -0.58 -2.86 5.51
CA THR A 69 -1.73 -2.34 4.77
C THR A 69 -1.92 -0.85 5.08
N TYR A 70 -2.28 -0.07 4.08
CA TYR A 70 -2.56 1.35 4.16
C TYR A 70 -3.93 1.64 3.54
N ARG A 71 -4.65 2.58 4.12
CA ARG A 71 -5.89 3.12 3.54
C ARG A 71 -5.75 4.62 3.35
N LEU A 72 -6.64 5.22 2.55
CA LEU A 72 -6.71 6.67 2.49
C LEU A 72 -6.98 7.20 3.90
N ALA A 73 -6.17 8.15 4.34
CA ALA A 73 -6.43 8.88 5.56
C ALA A 73 -7.83 9.47 5.44
N ALA A 74 -8.70 9.25 6.43
CA ALA A 74 -9.94 9.99 6.48
C ALA A 74 -9.52 11.47 6.45
N ALA A 75 -9.91 12.20 5.40
CA ALA A 75 -9.72 13.64 5.38
C ALA A 75 -10.31 14.09 6.72
N SER A 76 -9.48 14.61 7.61
CA SER A 76 -9.97 15.19 8.85
C SER A 76 -10.82 16.37 8.39
N GLU A 77 -12.13 16.14 8.29
CA GLU A 77 -13.08 17.19 8.06
C GLU A 77 -12.91 18.17 9.24
N PRO A 78 -12.58 19.44 8.97
CA PRO A 78 -12.42 20.44 10.02
C PRO A 78 -13.73 20.71 10.76
#